data_AF-A0A966A4I2-F1
#
_entry.id   AF-A0A966A4I2-F1
#
_cell.length_a   1.000
_cell.length_b   1.000
_cell.length_c   1.000
_cell.angle_alpha   90.00
_cell.angle_beta   90.00
_cell.angle_gamma   90.00
#
_symmetry.space_group_name_H-M   'P 1'
#
loop_
_entity.id
_entity.type
_entity.pdbx_description
1 polymer ?
#
loop_
_entity_poly.entity_id
_entity_poly.type
_entity_poly.pdbx_seq_one_letter_code
_entity_poly.pdbx_strand_id
1 'polypeptide(L)'
;AVSNHFYEMREDTIREATFCCGGGGGLLTDDLVELRVKGAMPRMQALKEVVDAYGVTHMVAICAICKSQFAKMLPYYGFEMDQILSLHQLVGDAIVLRAEH
;
A
#
# COMPACT_ATOMS: atom_id res chain seq x y z
N ALA A 1 18.37 -9.39 3.21
CA ALA A 1 17.65 -8.39 2.39
C ALA A 1 16.17 -8.43 2.81
N VAL A 2 15.49 -7.27 2.80
CA VAL A 2 14.07 -7.17 3.24
C VAL A 2 13.10 -7.65 2.13
N SER A 3 13.44 -7.41 0.86
CA SER A 3 12.75 -7.99 -0.30
C SER A 3 13.77 -8.26 -1.40
N ASN A 4 13.59 -9.36 -2.14
CA ASN A 4 14.42 -9.73 -3.30
C ASN A 4 13.77 -9.33 -4.64
N HIS A 5 12.50 -8.93 -4.62
CA HIS A 5 11.74 -8.50 -5.80
C HIS A 5 10.95 -7.25 -5.45
N PHE A 6 11.40 -6.10 -5.96
CA PHE A 6 10.78 -4.80 -5.77
C PHE A 6 10.51 -4.18 -7.13
N TYR A 7 9.26 -3.82 -7.38
CA TYR A 7 8.81 -3.19 -8.62
C TYR A 7 8.18 -1.84 -8.28
N GLU A 8 8.69 -0.78 -8.88
CA GLU A 8 8.07 0.53 -8.80
C GLU A 8 6.81 0.58 -9.69
N MET A 9 5.82 1.36 -9.26
CA MET A 9 4.72 1.76 -10.13
C MET A 9 5.22 2.72 -11.22
N ARG A 10 4.37 3.03 -12.21
CA ARG A 10 4.70 3.93 -13.31
C ARG A 10 5.24 5.28 -12.80
N GLU A 11 6.26 5.80 -13.47
CA GLU A 11 7.07 6.93 -12.99
C GLU A 11 6.23 8.20 -12.71
N ASP A 12 5.22 8.46 -13.54
CA ASP A 12 4.29 9.60 -13.41
C ASP A 12 3.21 9.39 -12.33
N THR A 13 3.33 8.37 -11.47
CA THR A 13 2.39 8.08 -10.37
C THR A 13 3.07 8.00 -8.99
N ILE A 14 4.40 8.20 -8.96
CA ILE A 14 5.25 8.04 -7.79
C ILE A 14 6.20 9.25 -7.63
N ARG A 15 6.98 9.26 -6.53
CA ARG A 15 7.98 10.30 -6.23
C ARG A 15 7.36 11.70 -6.25
N GLU A 16 7.78 12.60 -7.14
CA GLU A 16 7.23 13.96 -7.25
C GLU A 16 5.82 13.99 -7.86
N ALA A 17 5.45 12.97 -8.62
CA ALA A 17 4.11 12.80 -9.21
C ALA A 17 3.23 11.84 -8.38
N THR A 18 3.52 11.69 -7.08
CA THR A 18 2.89 10.67 -6.24
C THR A 18 1.39 10.90 -6.01
N PHE A 19 0.59 9.85 -6.19
CA PHE A 19 -0.83 9.89 -5.79
C PHE A 19 -1.01 9.68 -4.28
N CYS A 20 -1.85 10.50 -3.65
CA CYS A 20 -2.24 10.28 -2.25
C CYS A 20 -3.03 8.96 -2.07
N CYS A 21 -3.07 8.42 -0.85
CA CYS A 21 -3.92 7.28 -0.51
C CYS A 21 -5.42 7.63 -0.39
N GLY A 22 -5.75 8.93 -0.31
CA GLY A 22 -7.13 9.41 -0.17
C GLY A 22 -7.70 9.32 1.26
N GLY A 23 -6.90 8.91 2.25
CA GLY A 23 -7.35 8.76 3.65
C GLY A 23 -6.90 9.86 4.62
N GLY A 24 -6.02 10.78 4.19
CA GLY A 24 -5.53 11.88 5.02
C GLY A 24 -6.57 12.99 5.25
N GLY A 25 -6.20 14.06 5.97
CA GLY A 25 -7.05 15.25 6.09
C GLY A 25 -8.36 15.06 6.87
N GLY A 26 -8.43 14.07 7.75
CA GLY A 26 -9.65 13.74 8.51
C GLY A 26 -10.65 12.88 7.74
N LEU A 27 -10.28 12.35 6.57
CA LEU A 27 -11.18 11.56 5.73
C LEU A 27 -11.34 10.11 6.18
N LEU A 28 -10.54 9.62 7.14
CA LEU A 28 -10.54 8.23 7.60
C LEU A 28 -11.71 7.88 8.54
N THR A 29 -12.91 8.33 8.20
CA THR A 29 -14.17 7.97 8.85
C THR A 29 -14.96 7.00 7.98
N ASP A 30 -15.86 6.23 8.58
CA ASP A 30 -16.71 5.27 7.88
C ASP A 30 -17.86 5.93 7.13
N ASP A 31 -18.26 7.15 7.51
CA ASP A 31 -19.27 7.93 6.79
C ASP A 31 -18.77 8.41 5.42
N LEU A 32 -17.46 8.40 5.19
CA LEU A 32 -16.83 8.89 3.96
C LEU A 32 -16.27 7.76 3.08
N VAL A 33 -16.71 6.52 3.26
CA VAL A 33 -16.21 5.36 2.49
C VAL A 33 -16.30 5.57 0.99
N GLU A 34 -17.40 6.11 0.46
CA GLU A 34 -17.54 6.35 -0.98
C GLU A 34 -16.48 7.33 -1.50
N LEU A 35 -16.22 8.41 -0.76
CA LEU A 35 -15.19 9.39 -1.09
C LEU A 35 -13.80 8.78 -1.01
N ARG A 36 -13.54 7.98 0.04
CA ARG A 36 -12.27 7.28 0.26
C ARG A 36 -11.97 6.31 -0.88
N VAL A 37 -12.98 5.57 -1.37
CA VAL A 37 -12.85 4.66 -2.52
C VAL A 37 -12.43 5.50 -3.73
N LYS A 38 -13.21 6.52 -4.09
CA LYS A 38 -12.90 7.41 -5.23
C LYS A 38 -11.50 8.05 -5.11
N GLY A 39 -11.11 8.49 -3.92
CA GLY A 39 -9.80 9.07 -3.65
C GLY A 39 -8.63 8.10 -3.79
N ALA A 40 -8.85 6.81 -3.55
CA ALA A 40 -7.83 5.77 -3.73
C ALA A 40 -7.65 5.36 -5.21
N MET A 41 -8.65 5.62 -6.07
CA MET A 41 -8.69 5.15 -7.47
C MET A 41 -7.38 5.34 -8.25
N PRO A 42 -6.72 6.52 -8.25
CA PRO A 42 -5.50 6.72 -9.05
C PRO A 42 -4.38 5.77 -8.61
N ARG A 43 -4.24 5.52 -7.30
CA ARG A 43 -3.24 4.58 -6.78
C ARG A 43 -3.62 3.13 -7.09
N MET A 44 -4.90 2.78 -7.07
CA MET A 44 -5.37 1.42 -7.36
C MET A 44 -5.16 1.04 -8.83
N GLN A 45 -5.33 1.98 -9.75
CA GLN A 45 -5.00 1.78 -11.17
C GLN A 45 -3.50 1.53 -11.34
N ALA A 46 -2.65 2.37 -10.75
CA ALA A 46 -1.20 2.19 -10.79
C ALA A 46 -0.73 0.86 -10.14
N LEU A 47 -1.39 0.43 -9.06
CA LEU A 47 -1.13 -0.88 -8.44
C LEU A 47 -1.54 -2.03 -9.36
N LYS A 48 -2.72 -1.95 -9.98
CA LYS A 48 -3.21 -2.99 -10.89
C LYS A 48 -2.24 -3.23 -12.05
N GLU A 49 -1.68 -2.17 -12.64
CA GLU A 49 -0.70 -2.29 -13.72
C GLU A 49 0.51 -3.13 -13.33
N VAL A 50 1.09 -2.91 -12.14
CA VAL A 50 2.26 -3.69 -11.69
C VAL A 50 1.90 -5.08 -11.20
N VAL A 51 0.69 -5.28 -10.67
CA VAL A 51 0.19 -6.61 -10.33
C VAL A 51 0.02 -7.45 -11.59
N ASP A 52 -0.63 -6.91 -12.63
CA ASP A 52 -0.86 -7.63 -13.88
C ASP A 52 0.45 -7.88 -14.64
N ALA A 53 1.40 -6.93 -14.63
CA ALA A 53 2.66 -7.04 -15.37
C ALA A 53 3.72 -7.91 -14.67
N TYR A 54 3.82 -7.84 -13.34
CA TYR A 54 4.93 -8.44 -12.58
C TYR A 54 4.47 -9.43 -11.51
N GLY A 55 3.17 -9.65 -11.32
CA GLY A 55 2.64 -10.54 -10.28
C GLY A 55 2.91 -10.04 -8.86
N VAL A 56 2.95 -8.72 -8.66
CA VAL A 56 3.16 -8.11 -7.33
C VAL A 56 2.11 -8.64 -6.35
N THR A 57 2.57 -9.20 -5.23
CA THR A 57 1.69 -9.79 -4.22
C THR A 57 1.28 -8.80 -3.14
N HIS A 58 2.16 -7.86 -2.78
CA HIS A 58 1.94 -6.91 -1.70
C HIS A 58 2.41 -5.50 -2.07
N MET A 59 1.64 -4.50 -1.67
CA MET A 59 2.03 -3.10 -1.60
C MET A 59 2.49 -2.78 -0.17
N VAL A 60 3.50 -1.91 -0.04
CA VAL A 60 4.06 -1.54 1.26
C VAL A 60 3.81 -0.06 1.54
N ALA A 61 3.32 0.25 2.73
CA ALA A 61 3.13 1.61 3.21
C ALA A 61 3.96 1.89 4.46
N ILE A 62 4.69 2.99 4.48
CA ILE A 62 5.39 3.49 5.69
C ILE A 62 4.46 4.29 6.61
N CYS A 63 3.43 4.93 6.04
CA CYS A 63 2.48 5.74 6.78
C CYS A 63 1.34 4.88 7.33
N ALA A 64 1.06 5.02 8.63
CA ALA A 64 -0.02 4.31 9.31
C ALA A 64 -1.39 4.59 8.68
N ILE A 65 -1.69 5.85 8.33
CA ILE A 65 -2.95 6.22 7.67
C ILE A 65 -3.05 5.55 6.30
N CYS A 66 -1.97 5.53 5.51
CA CYS A 66 -1.97 4.86 4.21
C CYS A 66 -2.25 3.36 4.36
N LYS A 67 -1.64 2.69 5.36
CA LYS A 67 -1.92 1.28 5.64
C LYS A 67 -3.39 1.06 5.98
N SER A 68 -3.93 1.80 6.94
CA SER A 68 -5.34 1.68 7.37
C SER A 68 -6.33 2.00 6.26
N GLN A 69 -6.01 3.00 5.44
CA GLN A 69 -6.82 3.37 4.28
C GLN A 69 -6.85 2.23 3.25
N PHE A 70 -5.69 1.76 2.79
CA PHE A 70 -5.64 0.71 1.77
C PHE A 70 -6.15 -0.63 2.25
N ALA A 71 -6.01 -0.97 3.54
CA ALA A 71 -6.58 -2.19 4.08
C ALA A 71 -8.11 -2.26 3.85
N LYS A 72 -8.79 -1.10 3.97
CA LYS A 72 -10.24 -1.02 3.69
C LYS A 72 -10.55 -0.80 2.21
N MET A 73 -9.69 -0.11 1.45
CA MET A 73 -9.97 0.23 0.04
C MET A 73 -9.65 -0.87 -0.95
N LEU A 74 -8.58 -1.65 -0.74
CA LEU A 74 -8.14 -2.72 -1.65
C LEU A 74 -9.28 -3.69 -2.05
N PRO A 75 -10.13 -4.16 -1.11
CA PRO A 75 -11.28 -5.02 -1.44
C PRO A 75 -12.27 -4.41 -2.43
N TYR A 76 -12.48 -3.09 -2.41
CA TYR A 76 -13.37 -2.42 -3.37
C TYR A 76 -12.84 -2.45 -4.80
N TYR A 77 -11.55 -2.74 -4.98
CA TYR A 77 -10.87 -2.82 -6.27
C TYR A 77 -10.49 -4.26 -6.66
N GLY A 78 -11.00 -5.27 -5.94
CA GLY A 78 -10.75 -6.69 -6.24
C GLY A 78 -9.42 -7.23 -5.74
N PHE A 79 -8.80 -6.57 -4.76
CA PHE A 79 -7.60 -7.04 -4.07
C PHE A 79 -7.94 -7.53 -2.67
N GLU A 80 -7.09 -8.39 -2.11
CA GLU A 80 -7.26 -8.85 -0.73
C GLU A 80 -6.78 -7.78 0.27
N MET A 81 -7.42 -7.75 1.44
CA MET A 81 -7.13 -6.78 2.50
C MET A 81 -5.67 -6.86 3.00
N ASP A 82 -5.10 -8.06 3.02
CA ASP A 82 -3.75 -8.33 3.53
C ASP A 82 -2.63 -8.04 2.52
N GLN A 83 -2.98 -7.68 1.27
CA GLN A 83 -2.01 -7.23 0.26
C GLN A 83 -1.38 -5.87 0.59
N ILE A 84 -1.76 -5.20 1.69
CA ILE A 84 -1.07 -4.01 2.21
C ILE A 84 -0.26 -4.33 3.48
N LEU A 85 1.05 -4.13 3.41
CA LEU A 85 1.96 -4.30 4.55
C LEU A 85 2.47 -2.96 5.08
N SER A 86 2.84 -2.94 6.37
CA SER A 86 3.63 -1.82 6.92
C SER A 86 5.09 -1.99 6.55
N LEU A 87 5.81 -0.92 6.20
CA LEU A 87 7.27 -1.01 6.03
C LEU A 87 7.95 -1.47 7.33
N HIS A 88 7.44 -1.03 8.49
CA HIS A 88 7.95 -1.45 9.80
C HIS A 88 7.78 -2.97 10.02
N GLN A 89 6.66 -3.54 9.58
CA GLN A 89 6.41 -4.98 9.66
C GLN A 89 7.40 -5.73 8.77
N LEU A 90 7.52 -5.31 7.51
CA LEU A 90 8.40 -5.97 6.55
C LEU A 90 9.88 -5.93 6.99
N VAL A 91 10.34 -4.80 7.53
CA VAL A 91 11.68 -4.69 8.10
C VAL A 91 11.81 -5.53 9.36
N GLY A 92 10.83 -5.49 10.26
CA GLY A 92 10.80 -6.28 11.49
C GLY A 92 10.93 -7.78 11.24
N ASP A 93 10.14 -8.30 10.30
CA ASP A 93 10.15 -9.73 9.91
C ASP A 93 11.49 -10.17 9.31
N ALA A 94 12.25 -9.23 8.73
CA ALA A 94 13.55 -9.50 8.12
C ALA A 94 14.75 -9.38 9.10
N ILE A 95 14.54 -8.86 10.31
CA ILE A 95 15.61 -8.73 11.30
C ILE A 95 15.94 -10.10 11.89
N VAL A 96 17.19 -10.53 11.73
CA VAL A 96 17.74 -11.71 12.40
C VAL A 96 18.43 -11.27 13.68
N LEU A 97 17.74 -11.36 14.81
CA LEU A 97 18.36 -11.17 16.12
C LEU A 97 19.17 -12.42 16.46
N ARG A 98 20.48 -12.25 16.67
CA ARG A 98 21.28 -13.31 17.29
C ARG A 98 20.86 -13.39 18.75
N ALA A 99 20.48 -14.57 19.22
CA ALA A 99 20.34 -14.78 20.65
C ALA A 99 21.72 -14.58 21.30
N GLU A 100 21.84 -13.56 22.14
CA GLU A 100 22.93 -13.51 23.12
C GLU A 100 22.42 -14.23 24.37
N HIS A 101 23.03 -15.40 24.64
CA HIS A 101 23.06 -16.18 25.88
C HIS A 101 21.79 -16.26 26.74
#